data_AF-A0A2V5WWF2-F1
#
_entry.id   AF-A0A2V5WWF2-F1
#
_cell.length_a   1.000
_cell.length_b   1.000
_cell.length_c   1.000
_cell.angle_alpha   90.00
_cell.angle_beta   90.00
_cell.angle_gamma   90.00
#
_symmetry.space_group_name_H-M   'P 1'
#
loop_
_entity.id
_entity.type
_entity.pdbx_description
1 polymer ?
#
loop_
_entity_poly.entity_id
_entity_poly.type
_entity_poly.pdbx_seq_one_letter_code
_entity_poly.pdbx_strand_id
1 'polypeptide(L)'
;MKRVLQIGHNDIRLFLRMKASYVWLFLVPLVFVYFFGIAFRGPGAPSNPRPAVLIENRDTGFLGTLLMEELDAQGMRLVDQTKRAEAERGIRIPADFTGKVLKTEPAKVEFFQVEGSGAESAFLIELRLIRALVAMNSHLFEL
;
A
#
# COMPACT_ATOMS: atom_id res chain seq x y z
N MET A 1 -16.68 44.23 -1.68
CA MET A 1 -17.02 42.90 -2.26
C MET A 1 -17.53 42.96 -3.70
N LYS A 2 -18.52 43.81 -4.05
CA LYS A 2 -19.08 43.89 -5.43
C LYS A 2 -18.04 44.14 -6.54
N ARG A 3 -17.03 44.99 -6.28
CA ARG A 3 -15.95 45.28 -7.25
C ARG A 3 -15.04 44.08 -7.53
N VAL A 4 -14.72 43.30 -6.50
CA VAL A 4 -13.91 42.08 -6.63
C VAL A 4 -14.65 41.02 -7.47
N LEU A 5 -15.96 40.85 -7.23
CA LEU A 5 -16.79 39.96 -8.04
C LEU A 5 -16.89 40.39 -9.51
N GLN A 6 -16.97 41.70 -9.78
CA GLN A 6 -16.99 42.21 -11.15
C GLN A 6 -15.66 41.97 -11.88
N ILE A 7 -14.54 42.16 -11.19
CA ILE A 7 -13.21 41.86 -11.75
C ILE A 7 -13.10 40.36 -12.06
N GLY A 8 -13.44 39.49 -11.10
CA GLY A 8 -13.39 38.04 -11.29
C GLY A 8 -14.33 37.55 -12.41
N HIS A 9 -15.55 38.09 -12.50
CA HIS A 9 -16.49 37.72 -13.57
C HIS A 9 -15.95 38.11 -14.95
N ASN A 10 -15.37 39.31 -15.08
CA ASN A 10 -14.81 39.76 -16.35
C ASN A 10 -13.58 38.93 -16.74
N ASP A 11 -12.75 38.57 -15.77
CA ASP A 11 -11.55 37.77 -15.99
C ASP A 11 -11.90 36.33 -16.41
N ILE A 12 -12.88 35.69 -15.75
CA ILE A 12 -13.41 34.38 -16.18
C ILE A 12 -14.01 34.46 -17.59
N ARG A 13 -14.79 35.50 -17.89
CA ARG A 13 -15.37 35.69 -19.24
C ARG A 13 -14.27 35.83 -20.29
N LEU A 14 -13.23 36.62 -20.01
CA LEU A 14 -12.12 36.82 -20.92
C LEU A 14 -11.32 35.52 -21.10
N PHE A 15 -11.01 34.84 -20.00
CA PHE A 15 -10.34 33.55 -19.97
C PHE A 15 -11.08 32.52 -20.82
N LEU A 16 -12.39 32.34 -20.62
CA LEU A 16 -13.20 31.38 -21.39
C LEU A 16 -13.37 31.76 -22.87
N ARG A 17 -13.15 33.02 -23.26
CA ARG A 17 -13.23 33.44 -24.67
C ARG A 17 -11.94 33.15 -25.45
N MET A 18 -10.82 32.98 -24.75
CA MET A 18 -9.53 32.69 -25.37
C MET A 18 -9.39 31.20 -25.67
N LYS A 19 -9.15 30.85 -26.94
CA LYS A 19 -8.94 29.46 -27.38
C LYS A 19 -7.80 28.76 -26.63
N ALA A 20 -6.74 29.52 -26.29
CA ALA A 20 -5.61 29.01 -25.53
C ALA A 20 -5.97 28.57 -24.10
N SER A 21 -6.99 29.19 -23.48
CA SER A 21 -7.43 28.83 -22.14
C SER A 21 -8.04 27.44 -22.06
N TYR A 22 -8.70 26.99 -23.14
CA TYR A 22 -9.23 25.63 -23.21
C TYR A 22 -8.12 24.58 -23.27
N VAL A 23 -6.99 24.89 -23.90
CA VAL A 23 -5.80 24.03 -23.89
C VAL A 23 -5.27 23.88 -22.46
N TRP A 24 -5.16 24.98 -21.73
CA TRP A 24 -4.73 24.95 -20.33
C TRP A 24 -5.72 24.26 -19.40
N LEU A 25 -7.03 24.43 -19.61
CA LEU A 25 -8.06 23.86 -18.73
C LEU A 25 -8.26 22.35 -18.94
N PHE A 26 -8.08 21.86 -20.17
CA PHE A 26 -8.39 20.47 -20.51
C PHE A 26 -7.17 19.68 -21.00
N LEU A 27 -6.44 20.19 -21.99
CA LEU A 27 -5.36 19.43 -22.62
C LEU A 27 -4.19 19.21 -21.65
N VAL A 28 -3.78 20.27 -20.95
CA VAL A 28 -2.66 20.19 -20.01
C VAL A 28 -2.96 19.18 -18.89
N PRO A 29 -4.08 19.25 -18.15
CA PRO A 29 -4.41 18.25 -17.15
C PRO A 29 -4.44 16.81 -17.68
N LEU A 30 -5.01 16.59 -18.88
CA LEU A 30 -5.04 15.25 -19.49
C LEU A 30 -3.64 14.72 -19.83
N VAL A 31 -2.77 15.57 -20.36
CA VAL A 31 -1.37 15.24 -20.62
C VAL A 31 -0.64 14.90 -19.33
N PHE A 32 -0.87 15.68 -18.26
CA PHE A 32 -0.33 15.39 -16.93
C PHE A 32 -0.83 14.04 -16.41
N VAL A 33 -2.13 13.75 -16.48
CA VAL A 33 -2.70 12.45 -16.08
C VAL A 33 -2.10 11.31 -16.90
N TYR A 34 -1.88 11.50 -18.20
CA TYR A 34 -1.25 10.49 -19.05
C TYR A 34 0.20 10.21 -18.62
N PHE A 35 1.03 11.25 -18.51
CA PHE A 35 2.44 11.09 -18.15
C PHE A 35 2.63 10.60 -16.73
N PHE A 36 1.92 11.18 -15.76
CA PHE A 36 2.00 10.73 -14.37
C PHE A 36 1.32 9.38 -14.17
N GLY A 37 0.27 9.07 -14.92
CA GLY A 37 -0.35 7.75 -14.93
C GLY A 37 0.57 6.66 -15.47
N ILE A 38 1.53 7.00 -16.35
CA ILE A 38 2.58 6.08 -16.82
C ILE A 38 3.79 6.08 -15.88
N ALA A 39 4.28 7.25 -15.46
CA ALA A 39 5.45 7.39 -14.60
C ALA A 39 5.21 6.79 -13.19
N PHE A 40 3.97 6.90 -12.69
CA PHE A 40 3.52 6.27 -11.44
C PHE A 40 2.69 5.01 -11.70
N ARG A 41 2.75 4.44 -12.91
CA ARG A 41 2.20 3.10 -13.14
C ARG A 41 3.06 2.13 -12.32
N GLY A 42 2.61 1.83 -11.11
CA GLY A 42 3.16 0.70 -10.35
C GLY A 42 3.03 -0.58 -11.18
N PRO A 43 3.93 -1.55 -11.02
CA PRO A 43 3.77 -2.85 -11.67
C PRO A 43 2.47 -3.49 -11.17
N GLY A 44 1.52 -3.72 -12.09
CA GLY A 44 0.24 -4.37 -11.77
C GLY A 44 -0.88 -4.07 -12.76
N ALA A 45 -1.53 -5.11 -13.24
CA ALA A 45 -2.79 -5.03 -13.98
C ALA A 45 -3.96 -4.61 -13.04
N PRO A 46 -5.12 -4.15 -13.58
CA PRO A 46 -6.25 -3.64 -12.78
C PRO A 46 -7.02 -4.69 -11.95
N SER A 47 -6.58 -5.93 -11.89
CA SER A 47 -7.11 -6.92 -10.95
C SER A 47 -6.47 -6.67 -9.60
N ASN A 48 -7.24 -6.54 -8.51
CA ASN A 48 -6.70 -6.42 -7.14
C ASN A 48 -5.74 -7.59 -6.88
N PRO A 49 -4.41 -7.44 -7.04
CA PRO A 49 -3.53 -8.57 -6.95
C PRO A 49 -3.49 -8.90 -5.47
N ARG A 50 -3.80 -10.14 -5.12
CA ARG A 50 -3.41 -10.69 -3.83
C ARG A 50 -1.98 -11.21 -4.02
N PRO A 51 -0.93 -10.40 -3.80
CA PRO A 51 0.44 -10.85 -4.02
C PRO A 51 0.71 -12.04 -3.11
N ALA A 52 1.46 -13.01 -3.62
CA ALA A 52 1.90 -14.13 -2.80
C ALA A 52 3.03 -13.65 -1.88
N VAL A 53 2.92 -13.96 -0.60
CA VAL A 53 3.93 -13.62 0.42
C VAL A 53 4.32 -14.88 1.15
N LEU A 54 5.60 -15.19 1.15
CA LEU A 54 6.14 -16.33 1.89
C LEU A 54 6.05 -16.04 3.39
N ILE A 55 5.41 -16.93 4.15
CA ILE A 55 5.34 -16.80 5.60
C ILE A 55 6.30 -17.80 6.26
N GLU A 56 7.24 -17.27 7.03
CA GLU A 56 8.10 -18.03 7.93
C GLU A 56 7.67 -17.75 9.37
N ASN A 57 6.55 -18.34 9.80
CA ASN A 57 6.09 -18.22 11.18
C ASN A 57 6.83 -19.19 12.10
N ARG A 58 7.59 -18.65 13.06
CA ARG A 58 8.27 -19.43 14.11
C ARG A 58 7.59 -19.31 15.47
N ASP A 59 6.57 -18.45 15.60
CA ASP A 59 5.79 -18.25 16.81
C ASP A 59 4.71 -19.33 16.92
N THR A 60 4.56 -19.90 18.11
CA THR A 60 3.51 -20.88 18.42
C THR A 60 2.35 -20.27 19.23
N GLY A 61 2.39 -18.96 19.48
CA GLY A 61 1.37 -18.23 20.22
C GLY A 61 0.27 -17.67 19.33
N PHE A 62 -0.80 -17.20 19.99
CA PHE A 62 -2.00 -16.72 19.30
C PHE A 62 -1.79 -15.42 18.51
N LEU A 63 -0.85 -14.56 18.92
CA LEU A 63 -0.59 -13.30 18.20
C LEU A 63 0.13 -13.54 16.87
N GLY A 64 0.93 -14.60 16.76
CA GLY A 64 1.48 -15.03 15.48
C GLY A 64 0.38 -15.43 14.49
N THR A 65 -0.63 -16.16 14.95
CA THR A 65 -1.81 -16.52 14.16
C THR A 65 -2.67 -15.30 13.81
N LEU A 66 -2.93 -14.42 14.78
CA LEU A 66 -3.70 -13.19 14.56
C LEU A 66 -3.02 -12.29 13.51
N LEU A 67 -1.69 -12.14 13.57
CA LEU A 67 -0.95 -11.40 12.56
C LEU A 67 -1.14 -12.01 11.17
N MET A 68 -1.12 -13.34 11.04
CA MET A 68 -1.38 -14.00 9.76
C MET A 68 -2.80 -13.73 9.25
N GLU A 69 -3.80 -13.77 10.12
CA GLU A 69 -5.19 -13.43 9.76
C GLU A 69 -5.31 -11.99 9.26
N GLU A 70 -4.65 -11.04 9.93
CA GLU A 70 -4.58 -9.65 9.49
C GLU A 70 -3.90 -9.50 8.13
N LEU A 71 -2.82 -10.24 7.89
CA LEU A 71 -2.14 -10.21 6.60
C LEU A 71 -3.07 -10.69 5.45
N ASP A 72 -3.84 -11.75 5.65
CA ASP A 72 -4.82 -12.22 4.66
C ASP A 72 -6.01 -11.25 4.51
N ALA A 73 -6.48 -10.65 5.61
CA ALA A 73 -7.53 -9.63 5.59
C ALA A 73 -7.10 -8.37 4.82
N GLN A 74 -5.83 -7.98 4.90
CA GLN A 74 -5.24 -6.91 4.08
C GLN A 74 -4.99 -7.33 2.61
N GLY A 75 -5.43 -8.53 2.23
CA GLY A 75 -5.42 -9.00 0.84
C GLY A 75 -4.08 -9.57 0.40
N MET A 76 -3.25 -10.10 1.30
CA MET A 76 -2.06 -10.88 0.92
C MET A 76 -2.42 -12.35 0.79
N ARG A 77 -1.82 -13.05 -0.18
CA ARG A 77 -1.97 -14.50 -0.31
C ARG A 77 -0.78 -15.16 0.40
N LEU A 78 -1.02 -15.70 1.59
CA LEU A 78 0.01 -16.35 2.38
C LEU A 78 0.41 -17.68 1.71
N VAL A 79 1.72 -17.90 1.53
CA VAL A 79 2.26 -19.15 1.00
C VAL A 79 3.32 -19.73 1.93
N ASP A 80 3.34 -21.06 2.00
CA ASP A 80 4.31 -21.81 2.81
C ASP A 80 5.62 -22.05 2.05
N GLN A 81 6.61 -22.62 2.75
CA GLN A 81 7.91 -22.95 2.18
C GLN A 81 7.85 -23.87 0.94
N THR A 82 6.83 -24.73 0.85
CA THR A 82 6.61 -25.62 -0.31
C THR A 82 6.28 -24.86 -1.60
N LYS A 83 5.72 -23.65 -1.48
CA LYS A 83 5.33 -22.77 -2.58
C LYS A 83 6.17 -21.49 -2.64
N ARG A 84 7.40 -21.54 -2.10
CA ARG A 84 8.34 -20.40 -2.06
C ARG A 84 8.55 -19.74 -3.42
N ALA A 85 8.55 -20.52 -4.50
CA ALA A 85 8.73 -20.01 -5.86
C ALA A 85 7.58 -19.10 -6.34
N GLU A 86 6.42 -19.12 -5.67
CA GLU A 86 5.28 -18.27 -6.01
C GLU A 86 5.35 -16.86 -5.39
N ALA A 87 6.26 -16.64 -4.44
CA ALA A 87 6.36 -15.38 -3.68
C ALA A 87 7.66 -14.65 -3.98
N GLU A 88 7.55 -13.32 -4.13
CA GLU A 88 8.71 -12.44 -4.31
C GLU A 88 9.27 -11.90 -2.99
N ARG A 89 8.43 -11.88 -1.95
CA ARG A 89 8.76 -11.37 -0.63
C ARG A 89 8.35 -12.35 0.44
N GLY A 90 9.08 -12.33 1.55
CA GLY A 90 8.82 -13.13 2.72
C GLY A 90 8.69 -12.28 3.97
N ILE A 91 7.88 -12.76 4.91
CA ILE A 91 7.72 -12.22 6.25
C ILE A 91 8.11 -13.31 7.23
N ARG A 92 9.05 -13.00 8.13
CA ARG A 92 9.47 -13.91 9.21
C ARG A 92 8.98 -13.38 10.55
N ILE A 93 8.19 -14.21 11.24
CA ILE A 93 7.69 -13.95 12.57
C ILE A 93 8.59 -14.70 13.56
N PRO A 94 9.22 -14.03 14.54
CA PRO A 94 10.15 -14.66 15.47
C PRO A 94 9.40 -15.55 16.49
N ALA A 95 10.08 -16.55 17.05
CA ALA A 95 9.45 -17.53 17.93
C ALA A 95 8.94 -16.98 19.28
N ASP A 96 9.46 -15.82 19.68
CA ASP A 96 9.10 -15.12 20.91
C ASP A 96 8.14 -13.95 20.67
N PHE A 97 7.50 -13.88 19.49
CA PHE A 97 6.66 -12.78 19.07
C PHE A 97 5.51 -12.54 20.05
N THR A 98 4.70 -13.57 20.34
CA THR A 98 3.57 -13.45 21.25
C THR A 98 4.04 -13.03 22.65
N GLY A 99 5.12 -13.64 23.14
CA GLY A 99 5.67 -13.34 24.48
C GLY A 99 6.18 -11.91 24.62
N LYS A 100 6.83 -11.35 23.60
CA LYS A 100 7.33 -9.97 23.60
C LYS A 100 6.21 -8.95 23.52
N VAL A 101 5.24 -9.15 22.62
CA VAL A 101 4.12 -8.22 22.43
C VAL A 101 3.30 -8.12 23.72
N LEU A 102 3.01 -9.24 24.39
CA LEU A 102 2.29 -9.24 25.68
C LEU A 102 3.04 -8.54 26.81
N LYS A 103 4.38 -8.50 26.75
CA LYS A 103 5.22 -7.75 27.70
C LYS A 103 5.44 -6.29 27.28
N THR A 104 4.80 -5.85 26.20
CA THR A 104 5.02 -4.52 25.60
C THR A 104 6.50 -4.30 25.21
N GLU A 105 7.20 -5.39 24.88
CA GLU A 105 8.56 -5.37 24.38
C GLU A 105 8.57 -5.35 22.84
N PRO A 106 9.53 -4.65 22.22
CA PRO A 106 9.61 -4.60 20.75
C PRO A 106 9.95 -5.98 20.17
N ALA A 107 9.03 -6.52 19.36
CA ALA A 107 9.24 -7.72 18.56
C ALA A 107 9.63 -7.35 17.11
N LYS A 108 10.65 -8.02 16.56
CA LYS A 108 11.14 -7.75 15.20
C LYS A 108 10.52 -8.74 14.22
N VAL A 109 9.56 -8.26 13.44
CA VAL A 109 9.07 -8.96 12.25
C VAL A 109 9.95 -8.58 11.06
N GLU A 110 10.53 -9.55 10.39
CA GLU A 110 11.48 -9.31 9.30
C GLU A 110 10.78 -9.41 7.95
N PHE A 111 10.99 -8.41 7.10
CA PHE A 111 10.53 -8.39 5.71
C PHE A 111 11.73 -8.56 4.79
N PHE A 112 11.73 -9.59 3.95
CA PHE A 112 12.88 -9.96 3.13
C PHE A 112 12.49 -10.32 1.68
N GLN A 113 13.48 -10.27 0.79
CA GLN A 113 13.33 -10.71 -0.60
C GLN A 113 13.62 -12.20 -0.73
N VAL A 114 12.76 -12.92 -1.45
CA VAL A 114 13.01 -14.32 -1.79
C VAL A 114 14.09 -14.39 -2.87
N GLU A 115 15.11 -15.22 -2.68
CA GLU A 115 16.20 -15.38 -3.65
C GLU A 115 15.67 -15.73 -5.04
N GLY A 116 16.20 -15.07 -6.08
CA GLY A 116 15.81 -15.28 -7.47
C GLY A 116 14.48 -14.63 -7.89
N SER A 117 13.84 -13.84 -7.02
CA SER A 117 12.56 -13.17 -7.32
C SER A 117 12.70 -11.70 -7.70
N GLY A 118 11.69 -11.18 -8.42
CA GLY A 118 11.59 -9.77 -8.81
C GLY A 118 11.32 -8.82 -7.64
N ALA A 119 11.20 -7.52 -7.93
CA ALA A 119 10.90 -6.49 -6.94
C ALA A 119 9.55 -5.79 -7.17
N GLU A 120 8.73 -6.32 -8.06
CA GLU A 120 7.53 -5.65 -8.54
C GLU A 120 6.49 -5.47 -7.43
N SER A 121 6.23 -6.53 -6.65
CA SER A 121 5.21 -6.49 -5.60
C SER A 121 5.68 -5.92 -4.25
N ALA A 122 6.97 -5.54 -4.15
CA ALA A 122 7.62 -5.23 -2.87
C ALA A 122 6.93 -4.12 -2.08
N PHE A 123 6.73 -2.97 -2.72
CA PHE A 123 6.14 -1.79 -2.09
C PHE A 123 4.70 -2.04 -1.62
N LEU A 124 3.92 -2.75 -2.44
CA LEU A 124 2.52 -3.03 -2.12
C LEU A 124 2.40 -4.02 -0.96
N ILE A 125 3.28 -5.03 -0.89
CA ILE A 125 3.34 -5.97 0.24
C ILE A 125 3.77 -5.23 1.52
N GLU A 126 4.80 -4.38 1.45
CA GLU A 126 5.29 -3.61 2.60
C GLU A 126 4.20 -2.68 3.16
N LEU A 127 3.47 -1.97 2.31
CA LEU A 127 2.35 -1.12 2.73
C LEU A 127 1.24 -1.94 3.42
N ARG A 128 0.91 -3.13 2.89
CA ARG A 128 -0.11 -4.01 3.48
C ARG A 128 0.35 -4.62 4.80
N LEU A 129 1.63 -4.95 4.93
CA LEU A 129 2.23 -5.38 6.19
C LEU A 129 2.11 -4.29 7.27
N ILE A 130 2.43 -3.03 6.94
CA ILE A 130 2.27 -1.91 7.89
C ILE A 130 0.82 -1.77 8.34
N ARG A 131 -0.15 -1.88 7.41
CA ARG A 131 -1.59 -1.82 7.75
C ARG A 131 -2.02 -2.96 8.66
N ALA A 132 -1.56 -4.19 8.40
CA ALA A 132 -1.84 -5.35 9.24
C ALA A 132 -1.28 -5.16 10.66
N LEU A 133 -0.06 -4.63 10.79
CA LEU A 133 0.54 -4.33 12.11
C LEU A 133 -0.24 -3.24 12.86
N VAL A 134 -0.73 -2.21 12.16
CA VAL A 134 -1.57 -1.17 12.76
C VAL A 134 -2.92 -1.74 13.21
N ALA A 135 -3.57 -2.57 12.39
CA ALA A 135 -4.84 -3.21 12.72
C ALA A 135 -4.69 -4.15 13.94
N MET A 136 -3.66 -4.98 13.95
CA MET A 136 -3.33 -5.84 15.09
C MET A 136 -3.09 -5.04 16.38
N ASN A 137 -2.37 -3.92 16.30
CA ASN A 137 -2.19 -3.06 17.47
C ASN A 137 -3.52 -2.47 17.98
N SER A 138 -4.45 -2.12 17.09
CA SER A 138 -5.79 -1.68 17.50
C SER A 138 -6.52 -2.76 18.30
N HIS A 139 -6.44 -4.03 17.90
CA HIS A 139 -7.02 -5.15 18.66
C HIS A 139 -6.38 -5.33 20.03
N LEU A 140 -5.10 -5.00 20.21
CA LEU A 140 -4.42 -5.07 21.50
C LEU A 140 -4.90 -3.99 22.48
N PHE A 141 -5.37 -2.84 21.99
CA PHE A 141 -5.93 -1.78 22.84
C PHE A 141 -7.37 -2.05 23.29
N GLU A 142 -8.07 -2.98 22.64
CA GLU A 142 -9.45 -3.35 23.00
C GLU A 142 -9.54 -4.47 24.06
N LEU A 143 -8.39 -5.06 24.45
CA LEU A 143 -8.26 -6.07 25.51
C LEU A 143 -8.07 -5.43 26.89
#